data_AF-A0A2K2H7S8-F1
#
_entry.id   AF-A0A2K2H7S8-F1
#
_cell.length_a   1.000
_cell.length_b   1.000
_cell.length_c   1.000
_cell.angle_alpha   90.00
_cell.angle_beta   90.00
_cell.angle_gamma   90.00
#
_symmetry.space_group_name_H-M   'P 1'
#
loop_
_entity.id
_entity.type
_entity.pdbx_description
1 polymer ?
#
loop_
_entity_poly.entity_id
_entity_poly.type
_entity_poly.pdbx_seq_one_letter_code
_entity_poly.pdbx_strand_id
1 'polypeptide(L)'
;MNRERMQIHLDPQLCRQCGGLCCQGHPGCWADPQRFAALFFAGHLPSLEKLRTRIADLGLQLRDYSGVPVPAPRSNEQGCVFLGKRGCRLDEEQRPCQCLGLIPELETLTSGEIHCRLPGKLSYGTIRANWQQAWNHQGQRDAVPDT
;
A
#
# COMPACT_ATOMS: atom_id res chain seq x y z
N MET A 1 -24.05 1.56 -7.45
CA MET A 1 -23.25 2.22 -6.41
C MET A 1 -21.95 2.71 -7.04
N ASN A 2 -21.82 4.02 -7.26
CA ASN A 2 -20.59 4.62 -7.78
C ASN A 2 -19.51 4.54 -6.69
N ARG A 3 -18.55 3.63 -6.86
CA ARG A 3 -17.31 3.66 -6.10
C ARG A 3 -16.52 4.86 -6.59
N GLU A 4 -16.48 5.94 -5.80
CA GLU A 4 -15.52 7.01 -6.00
C GLU A 4 -14.12 6.38 -6.02
N ARG A 5 -13.48 6.42 -7.20
CA ARG A 5 -12.07 6.05 -7.31
C ARG A 5 -11.31 7.00 -6.39
N MET A 6 -10.62 6.46 -5.39
CA MET A 6 -9.85 7.23 -4.47
C MET A 6 -8.77 8.01 -5.25
N GLN A 7 -9.01 9.29 -5.51
CA GLN A 7 -8.03 10.16 -6.14
C GLN A 7 -6.96 10.46 -5.08
N ILE A 8 -5.75 10.03 -5.36
CA ILE A 8 -4.58 10.18 -4.50
C ILE A 8 -3.51 10.84 -5.37
N HIS A 9 -3.09 12.04 -4.99
CA HIS A 9 -2.17 12.84 -5.79
C HIS A 9 -0.75 12.66 -5.25
N LEU A 10 0.15 12.12 -6.06
CA LEU A 10 1.58 12.12 -5.77
C LEU A 10 2.16 13.50 -6.13
N ASP A 11 3.15 13.97 -5.36
CA ASP A 11 4.07 15.03 -5.79
C ASP A 11 5.47 14.42 -6.05
N PRO A 12 5.82 14.16 -7.33
CA PRO A 12 7.10 13.56 -7.68
C PRO A 12 8.32 14.46 -7.41
N GLN A 13 8.12 15.77 -7.30
CA GLN A 13 9.19 16.71 -7.01
C GLN A 13 9.50 16.67 -5.51
N LEU A 14 8.47 16.74 -4.67
CA LEU A 14 8.59 16.60 -3.24
C LEU A 14 9.22 15.25 -2.84
N CYS A 15 8.80 14.14 -3.48
CA CYS A 15 9.36 12.82 -3.21
C CYS A 15 10.87 12.75 -3.51
N ARG A 16 11.32 13.46 -4.55
CA ARG A 16 12.74 13.59 -4.88
C ARG A 16 13.48 14.46 -3.88
N GLN A 17 12.89 15.60 -3.49
CA GLN A 17 13.48 16.53 -2.52
C GLN A 17 13.62 15.91 -1.13
N CYS A 18 12.63 15.12 -0.70
CA CYS A 18 12.67 14.43 0.60
C CYS A 18 13.51 13.15 0.60
N GLY A 19 14.09 12.73 -0.54
CA GLY A 19 14.91 11.51 -0.63
C GLY A 19 14.17 10.21 -0.27
N GLY A 20 12.83 10.23 -0.20
CA GLY A 20 12.04 9.08 0.21
C GLY A 20 12.09 8.74 1.70
N LEU A 21 12.27 9.72 2.60
CA LEU A 21 12.25 9.50 4.06
C LEU A 21 11.05 8.66 4.54
N CYS A 22 9.86 8.87 3.98
CA CYS A 22 8.68 8.05 4.28
C CYS A 22 8.88 6.56 3.91
N CYS A 23 9.57 6.28 2.81
CA CYS A 23 9.92 4.94 2.37
C CYS A 23 11.04 4.32 3.21
N GLN A 24 11.89 5.12 3.85
CA GLN A 24 12.93 4.66 4.76
C GLN A 24 12.35 4.22 6.11
N GLY A 25 11.47 5.04 6.69
CA GLY A 25 10.88 4.75 8.00
C GLY A 25 9.73 3.75 7.98
N HIS A 26 8.74 3.96 7.11
CA HIS A 26 7.52 3.13 7.12
C HIS A 26 6.91 2.96 5.72
N PRO A 27 7.29 1.89 4.97
CA PRO A 27 6.70 1.65 3.66
C PRO A 27 5.18 1.56 3.76
N GLY A 28 4.50 2.29 2.88
CA GLY A 28 3.05 2.36 2.85
C GLY A 28 2.39 1.07 2.36
N CYS A 29 1.11 0.89 2.69
CA CYS A 29 0.33 -0.28 2.31
C CYS A 29 -0.62 -0.01 1.14
N TRP A 30 -1.01 -1.07 0.42
CA TRP A 30 -2.12 -1.00 -0.53
C TRP A 30 -3.42 -1.01 0.25
N ALA A 31 -4.07 0.16 0.38
CA ALA A 31 -5.30 0.32 1.15
C ALA A 31 -6.55 -0.25 0.48
N ASP A 32 -6.50 -0.46 -0.85
CA ASP A 32 -7.61 -0.90 -1.68
C ASP A 32 -7.32 -2.31 -2.24
N PRO A 33 -8.02 -3.34 -1.76
CA PRO A 33 -7.86 -4.72 -2.23
C PRO A 33 -8.14 -4.90 -3.73
N GLN A 34 -9.05 -4.11 -4.31
CA GLN A 34 -9.38 -4.23 -5.73
C GLN A 34 -8.29 -3.64 -6.60
N ARG A 35 -7.76 -2.48 -6.21
CA ARG A 35 -6.60 -1.90 -6.88
C ARG A 35 -5.39 -2.85 -6.79
N PHE A 36 -5.17 -3.47 -5.64
CA PHE A 36 -4.12 -4.48 -5.48
C PHE A 36 -4.33 -5.67 -6.42
N ALA A 37 -5.54 -6.22 -6.49
CA ALA A 37 -5.86 -7.31 -7.41
C ALA A 37 -5.69 -6.91 -8.88
N ALA A 38 -6.08 -5.69 -9.27
CA ALA A 38 -5.90 -5.18 -10.62
C ALA A 38 -4.41 -5.10 -11.01
N LEU A 39 -3.54 -4.66 -10.10
CA LEU A 39 -2.11 -4.52 -10.35
C LEU A 39 -1.36 -5.85 -10.44
N PHE A 40 -1.70 -6.82 -9.57
CA PHE A 40 -0.86 -8.01 -9.40
C PHE A 40 -1.54 -9.32 -9.82
N PHE A 41 -2.86 -9.32 -10.02
CA PHE A 41 -3.66 -10.54 -10.20
C PHE A 41 -4.79 -10.38 -11.23
N ALA A 42 -4.61 -9.53 -12.25
CA ALA A 42 -5.58 -9.33 -13.33
C ALA A 42 -7.02 -9.05 -12.83
N GLY A 43 -7.15 -8.28 -11.75
CA GLY A 43 -8.43 -7.90 -11.15
C GLY A 43 -9.04 -8.93 -10.20
N HIS A 44 -8.44 -10.11 -10.06
CA HIS A 44 -8.96 -11.20 -9.24
C HIS A 44 -8.11 -11.40 -7.99
N LEU A 45 -8.64 -11.03 -6.83
CA LEU A 45 -7.92 -11.21 -5.58
C LEU A 45 -7.78 -12.71 -5.26
N PRO A 46 -6.55 -13.25 -5.09
CA PRO A 46 -6.38 -14.65 -4.73
C PRO A 46 -6.81 -14.91 -3.28
N SER A 47 -6.98 -16.17 -2.92
CA SER A 47 -7.11 -16.58 -1.51
C SER A 47 -5.87 -16.16 -0.72
N LEU A 48 -6.04 -15.96 0.60
CA LEU A 48 -4.94 -15.51 1.46
C LEU A 48 -3.75 -16.50 1.44
N GLU A 49 -4.02 -17.80 1.39
CA GLU A 49 -2.98 -18.83 1.30
C GLU A 49 -2.20 -18.73 0.01
N LYS A 50 -2.88 -18.62 -1.14
CA LYS A 50 -2.23 -18.45 -2.44
C LYS A 50 -1.47 -17.13 -2.53
N LEU A 51 -1.94 -16.09 -1.85
CA LEU A 51 -1.21 -14.84 -1.75
C LEU A 51 0.09 -15.03 -0.95
N ARG A 52 0.04 -15.72 0.20
CA ARG A 52 1.22 -15.99 1.05
C ARG A 52 2.34 -16.69 0.28
N THR A 53 2.03 -17.60 -0.63
CA THR A 53 3.05 -18.31 -1.42
C THR A 53 3.69 -17.45 -2.51
N ARG A 54 3.07 -16.34 -2.92
CA ARG A 54 3.52 -15.48 -4.04
C ARG A 54 3.99 -14.09 -3.61
N ILE A 55 3.65 -13.64 -2.41
CA ILE A 55 3.84 -12.26 -1.95
C ILE A 55 5.32 -11.84 -2.02
N ALA A 56 6.24 -12.75 -1.72
CA ALA A 56 7.67 -12.48 -1.71
C ALA A 56 8.24 -12.25 -3.13
N ASP A 57 7.76 -12.99 -4.13
CA ASP A 57 8.18 -12.85 -5.54
C ASP A 57 7.80 -11.48 -6.11
N LEU A 58 6.75 -10.87 -5.56
CA LEU A 58 6.31 -9.51 -5.89
C LEU A 58 7.14 -8.42 -5.18
N GLY A 59 8.13 -8.81 -4.36
CA GLY A 59 8.86 -7.88 -3.49
C GLY A 59 8.03 -7.36 -2.31
N LEU A 60 6.94 -8.05 -1.98
CA LEU A 60 5.95 -7.63 -0.98
C LEU A 60 5.99 -8.53 0.27
N GLN A 61 5.31 -8.07 1.31
CA GLN A 61 5.02 -8.81 2.54
C GLN A 61 3.57 -8.57 2.96
N LEU A 62 3.08 -9.43 3.85
CA LEU A 62 1.80 -9.21 4.53
C LEU A 62 2.08 -8.62 5.91
N ARG A 63 1.75 -7.34 6.10
CA ARG A 63 1.82 -6.68 7.40
C ARG A 63 0.56 -7.01 8.20
N ASP A 64 0.72 -7.26 9.49
CA ASP A 64 -0.42 -7.51 10.37
C ASP A 64 -1.07 -6.20 10.82
N TYR A 65 -2.36 -6.05 10.51
CA TYR A 65 -3.22 -4.95 10.97
C TYR A 65 -4.22 -5.50 12.01
N SER A 66 -3.73 -5.90 13.17
CA SER A 66 -4.53 -6.48 14.27
C SER A 66 -5.32 -7.71 13.82
N GLY A 67 -4.59 -8.73 13.34
CA GLY A 67 -5.11 -9.98 12.80
C GLY A 67 -5.49 -9.94 11.32
N VAL A 68 -5.35 -8.79 10.66
CA VAL A 68 -5.74 -8.61 9.25
C VAL A 68 -4.48 -8.48 8.39
N PRO A 69 -4.17 -9.46 7.52
CA PRO A 69 -3.02 -9.37 6.63
C PRO A 69 -3.24 -8.32 5.55
N VAL A 70 -2.31 -7.38 5.44
CA VAL A 70 -2.35 -6.28 4.47
C VAL A 70 -1.07 -6.29 3.62
N PRO A 71 -1.17 -6.32 2.28
CA PRO A 71 -0.01 -6.19 1.41
C PRO A 71 0.71 -4.86 1.58
N ALA A 72 2.03 -4.96 1.77
CA ALA A 72 2.95 -3.83 1.88
C ALA A 72 4.27 -4.19 1.19
N PRO A 73 5.06 -3.20 0.73
CA PRO A 73 6.43 -3.44 0.33
C PRO A 73 7.22 -4.10 1.46
N ARG A 74 8.17 -4.97 1.09
CA ARG A 74 9.19 -5.40 2.03
C ARG A 74 10.06 -4.20 2.45
N SER A 75 10.63 -4.30 3.64
CA SER A 75 11.71 -3.43 4.09
C SER A 75 13.01 -4.21 4.21
N ASN A 76 14.13 -3.53 4.00
CA ASN A 76 15.47 -3.95 4.39
C ASN A 76 16.09 -2.87 5.29
N GLU A 77 17.38 -3.00 5.60
CA GLU A 77 18.13 -2.04 6.44
C GLU A 77 18.15 -0.60 5.89
N GLN A 78 17.93 -0.43 4.58
CA GLN A 78 17.88 0.87 3.92
C GLN A 78 16.44 1.37 3.70
N GLY A 79 15.44 0.64 4.20
CA GLY A 79 14.02 0.96 4.08
C GLY A 79 13.28 0.11 3.05
N CYS A 80 12.27 0.70 2.41
CA CYS A 80 11.44 0.06 1.40
C CYS A 80 12.29 -0.54 0.27
N VAL A 81 12.04 -1.79 -0.08
CA VAL A 81 12.77 -2.47 -1.16
C VAL A 81 12.62 -1.79 -2.52
N PHE A 82 11.60 -0.97 -2.74
CA PHE A 82 11.45 -0.21 -3.99
C PHE A 82 12.15 1.15 -3.99
N LEU A 83 12.75 1.58 -2.87
CA LEU A 83 13.52 2.81 -2.83
C LEU A 83 14.83 2.64 -3.62
N GLY A 84 15.11 3.57 -4.53
CA GLY A 84 16.36 3.66 -5.27
C GLY A 84 17.04 5.02 -5.10
N LYS A 85 18.24 5.19 -5.68
CA LYS A 85 19.05 6.42 -5.55
C LYS A 85 18.35 7.70 -6.03
N ARG A 86 17.37 7.57 -6.93
CA ARG A 86 16.60 8.68 -7.54
C ARG A 86 15.16 8.76 -7.02
N GLY A 87 14.84 8.05 -5.93
CA GLY A 87 13.49 7.92 -5.39
C GLY A 87 12.89 6.54 -5.64
N CYS A 88 11.57 6.44 -5.49
CA CYS A 88 10.84 5.18 -5.65
C CYS A 88 10.95 4.63 -7.09
N ARG A 89 11.26 3.34 -7.20
CA ARG A 89 11.39 2.61 -8.48
C ARG A 89 10.05 2.16 -9.08
N LEU A 90 8.97 2.25 -8.31
CA LEU A 90 7.62 1.98 -8.83
C LEU A 90 7.10 3.21 -9.58
N ASP A 91 6.42 2.96 -10.68
CA ASP A 91 5.59 3.96 -11.34
C ASP A 91 4.46 4.40 -10.42
N GLU A 92 3.94 5.61 -10.61
CA GLU A 92 2.94 6.21 -9.72
C GLU A 92 1.73 5.28 -9.53
N GLU A 93 1.24 4.71 -10.63
CA GLU A 93 0.07 3.84 -10.68
C GLU A 93 0.26 2.52 -9.94
N GLN A 94 1.51 2.10 -9.74
CA GLN A 94 1.88 0.87 -9.06
C GLN A 94 2.08 1.07 -7.56
N ARG A 95 2.30 2.30 -7.10
CA ARG A 95 2.65 2.60 -5.71
C ARG A 95 1.52 2.27 -4.73
N PRO A 96 1.86 1.86 -3.50
CA PRO A 96 0.88 1.71 -2.42
C PRO A 96 0.05 2.98 -2.21
N CYS A 97 -1.23 2.84 -1.86
CA CYS A 97 -2.13 3.97 -1.67
C CYS A 97 -1.59 4.95 -0.62
N GLN A 98 -1.02 4.44 0.48
CA GLN A 98 -0.40 5.28 1.50
C GLN A 98 0.79 6.07 0.95
N CYS A 99 1.63 5.49 0.09
CA CYS A 99 2.77 6.21 -0.49
C CYS A 99 2.32 7.37 -1.38
N LEU A 100 1.21 7.20 -2.10
CA LEU A 100 0.63 8.24 -2.94
C LEU A 100 -0.04 9.33 -2.11
N GLY A 101 -0.59 8.99 -0.95
CA GLY A 101 -1.46 9.89 -0.18
C GLY A 101 -0.77 10.67 0.92
N LEU A 102 0.55 10.59 1.02
CA LEU A 102 1.30 11.37 1.99
C LEU A 102 1.22 12.86 1.63
N ILE A 103 0.77 13.64 2.60
CA ILE A 103 0.72 15.10 2.49
C ILE A 103 1.88 15.63 3.35
N PRO A 104 2.86 16.35 2.79
CA PRO A 104 3.94 16.93 3.59
C PRO A 104 3.39 18.02 4.53
N GLU A 105 3.99 18.11 5.70
CA GLU A 105 3.80 19.24 6.61
C GLU A 105 4.87 20.28 6.29
N LEU A 106 4.54 21.26 5.44
CA LEU A 106 5.50 22.24 4.91
C LEU A 106 6.24 23.02 6.01
N GLU A 107 5.62 23.19 7.18
CA GLU A 107 6.21 23.84 8.34
C GLU A 107 7.45 23.11 8.89
N THR A 108 7.57 21.82 8.60
CA THR A 108 8.72 20.99 9.02
C THR A 108 9.91 21.10 8.06
N LEU A 109 9.71 21.67 6.86
CA LEU A 109 10.82 21.86 5.90
C LEU A 109 11.96 22.70 6.47
N THR A 110 11.67 23.67 7.34
CA THR A 110 12.66 24.55 7.94
C THR A 110 13.42 23.92 9.10
N SER A 111 12.92 22.82 9.69
CA SER A 111 13.61 22.07 10.75
C SER A 111 14.62 21.06 10.21
N GLY A 112 14.68 20.85 8.89
CA GLY A 112 15.54 19.85 8.25
C GLY A 112 14.95 18.44 8.23
N GLU A 113 13.73 18.25 8.74
CA GLU A 113 13.00 16.98 8.73
C GLU A 113 11.66 17.15 8.03
N ILE A 114 11.30 16.27 7.09
CA ILE A 114 9.98 16.34 6.43
C ILE A 114 9.04 15.38 7.14
N HIS A 115 8.08 15.92 7.88
CA HIS A 115 6.96 15.14 8.38
C HIS A 115 5.88 15.03 7.31
N CYS A 116 5.21 13.88 7.28
CA CYS A 116 4.10 13.63 6.38
C CYS A 116 2.91 13.07 7.16
N ARG A 117 1.71 13.55 6.86
CA ARG A 117 0.46 13.01 7.37
C ARG A 117 -0.28 12.21 6.31
N LEU A 118 -1.06 11.23 6.75
CA LEU A 118 -1.97 10.47 5.90
C LEU A 118 -3.39 11.03 6.03
N PRO A 119 -4.16 11.13 4.94
CA PRO A 119 -5.59 11.44 5.01
C PRO A 119 -6.33 10.30 5.71
N GLY A 120 -7.45 10.62 6.40
CA GLY A 120 -8.20 9.63 7.19
C GLY A 120 -8.67 8.39 6.41
N LYS A 121 -8.91 8.54 5.09
CA LYS A 121 -9.22 7.42 4.16
C LYS A 121 -8.08 6.40 3.99
N LEU A 122 -6.86 6.75 4.39
CA LEU A 122 -5.66 5.91 4.39
C LEU A 122 -5.16 5.60 5.81
N SER A 123 -6.02 5.82 6.81
CA SER A 123 -5.73 5.48 8.20
C SER A 123 -5.65 3.97 8.42
N TYR A 124 -5.03 3.57 9.52
CA TYR A 124 -4.92 2.17 9.94
C TYR A 124 -6.29 1.47 9.99
N GLY A 125 -7.28 2.11 10.62
CA GLY A 125 -8.62 1.54 10.79
C GLY A 125 -9.33 1.31 9.46
N THR A 126 -9.25 2.27 8.54
CA THR A 126 -9.86 2.16 7.20
C THR A 126 -9.20 1.05 6.39
N ILE A 127 -7.87 0.97 6.38
CA ILE A 127 -7.13 -0.08 5.66
C ILE A 127 -7.50 -1.46 6.19
N ARG A 128 -7.51 -1.61 7.52
CA ARG A 128 -7.90 -2.85 8.18
C ARG A 128 -9.31 -3.28 7.79
N ALA A 129 -10.28 -2.36 7.82
CA ALA A 129 -11.66 -2.65 7.47
C ALA A 129 -11.81 -3.12 6.01
N ASN A 130 -11.15 -2.43 5.07
CA ASN A 130 -11.19 -2.78 3.65
C ASN A 130 -10.67 -4.21 3.40
N TRP A 131 -9.52 -4.55 3.98
CA TRP A 131 -8.93 -5.88 3.82
C TRP A 131 -9.70 -6.97 4.54
N GLN A 132 -10.20 -6.71 5.75
CA GLN A 132 -11.04 -7.67 6.47
C GLN A 132 -12.27 -8.03 5.64
N GLN A 133 -12.94 -7.03 5.06
CA GLN A 133 -14.10 -7.28 4.20
C GLN A 133 -13.71 -8.11 2.97
N ALA A 134 -12.61 -7.78 2.30
CA ALA A 134 -12.17 -8.51 1.13
C ALA A 134 -11.84 -9.98 1.43
N TRP A 135 -11.17 -10.26 2.55
CA TRP A 135 -10.86 -11.62 2.98
C TRP A 135 -12.11 -12.42 3.35
N ASN A 136 -13.06 -11.81 4.04
CA ASN A 136 -14.33 -12.46 4.38
C ASN A 136 -15.13 -12.82 3.13
N HIS A 137 -15.20 -11.92 2.14
CA HIS A 137 -15.89 -12.19 0.87
C HIS A 137 -15.19 -13.27 0.04
N GLN A 138 -13.86 -13.34 0.07
CA GLN A 138 -13.11 -14.36 -0.66
C GLN A 138 -13.31 -15.75 -0.02
N GLY A 139 -13.27 -15.85 1.31
CA GLY A 139 -13.53 -17.10 2.02
C GLY A 139 -14.93 -17.68 1.76
N GLN A 140 -15.91 -16.83 1.42
CA GLN A 140 -17.25 -17.27 1.00
C GLN A 140 -17.30 -17.78 -0.45
N ARG A 141 -16.45 -17.25 -1.34
CA ARG A 141 -16.37 -17.70 -2.74
C ARG A 141 -15.67 -19.04 -2.88
N ASP A 142 -14.60 -19.25 -2.12
CA ASP A 142 -13.85 -20.51 -2.11
C ASP A 142 -14.66 -21.66 -1.46
N ALA A 143 -15.77 -21.36 -0.78
CA ALA A 143 -16.66 -22.32 -0.12
C ALA A 143 -17.80 -22.85 -1.01
N VAL A 144 -17.93 -22.36 -2.24
CA VAL A 144 -18.87 -22.92 -3.23
C VAL A 144 -18.06 -23.85 -4.14
N PRO A 145 -18.22 -25.17 -4.04
CA PRO A 145 -17.62 -26.07 -5.02
C PRO A 145 -18.30 -25.85 -6.37
N ASP A 146 -17.50 -25.77 -7.45
CA ASP A 146 -18.00 -25.80 -8.83
C ASP A 146 -18.89 -27.05 -9.00
N THR A 147 -20.20 -26.83 -9.05
CA THR A 147 -21.20 -27.81 -9.51
C THR A 147 -21.30 -27.83 -11.02
#